data_AF-A0A533RRI5-F1
#
_entry.id   AF-A0A533RRI5-F1
#
_cell.length_a   1.000
_cell.length_b   1.000
_cell.length_c   1.000
_cell.angle_alpha   90.00
_cell.angle_beta   90.00
_cell.angle_gamma   90.00
#
_symmetry.space_group_name_H-M   'P 1'
#
loop_
_entity.id
_entity.type
_entity.pdbx_description
1 polymer ?
#
loop_
_entity_poly.entity_id
_entity_poly.type
_entity_poly.pdbx_seq_one_letter_code
_entity_poly.pdbx_strand_id
1 'polypeptide(L)'
;YGFPLDLTEDIAEENGLAVDREGFTKAMDEQRERARAARQDTAMLAGQELYAEIGQKMGATQFLGYESTKATANVVALIINQEFATGAKAGDHVEIILNETPFYGESGGQVGDTGTIRTHKAEVLIYDTKKAFNGVIIHYGEMLKGELSFGDVVEVEIDVGRRRKVAANHSATHLLHKALKEVLGGHVNQAGSLVGPDRLRFDFTHFKAVEKEELQKIEEMVNEMIMAGKPVDISVMALEDAKAKGATALFGEKYGDEVRVVKMGDYSTELCGGTHLKNTGEAGLFKILGESGIGAGMRRIEAVSGYGTLAYLNDMEDKFGELAGLLKTSPAEVTRRVEALVHS
;
A
#
# COMPACT_ATOMS: atom_id res chain seq x y z
N TYR A 1 14.80 -18.09 -3.77
CA TYR A 1 13.68 -19.04 -3.62
C TYR A 1 13.46 -19.54 -2.19
N GLY A 2 14.32 -19.23 -1.21
CA GLY A 2 14.06 -19.56 0.20
C GLY A 2 13.98 -21.07 0.48
N PHE A 3 14.52 -21.88 -0.42
CA PHE A 3 14.53 -23.33 -0.32
C PHE A 3 15.65 -23.74 0.66
N PRO A 4 15.39 -24.59 1.67
CA PRO A 4 16.38 -24.93 2.68
C PRO A 4 17.60 -25.64 2.07
N LEU A 5 18.80 -25.29 2.55
CA LEU A 5 20.05 -25.92 2.09
C LEU A 5 20.00 -27.44 2.34
N ASP A 6 19.54 -27.84 3.53
CA ASP A 6 19.47 -29.25 3.93
C ASP A 6 18.60 -30.08 2.96
N LEU A 7 17.45 -29.56 2.54
CA LEU A 7 16.59 -30.21 1.52
C LEU A 7 17.21 -30.21 0.12
N THR A 8 18.03 -29.21 -0.21
CA THR A 8 18.77 -29.18 -1.47
C THR A 8 19.82 -30.27 -1.51
N GLU A 9 20.43 -30.55 -0.36
CA GLU A 9 21.47 -31.57 -0.20
C GLU A 9 20.88 -32.97 -0.29
N ASP A 10 19.76 -33.21 0.38
CA ASP A 10 19.04 -34.49 0.30
C ASP A 10 18.68 -34.82 -1.16
N ILE A 11 18.11 -33.85 -1.91
CA ILE A 11 17.71 -34.03 -3.31
C ILE A 11 18.92 -34.21 -4.23
N ALA A 12 19.99 -33.45 -3.99
CA ALA A 12 21.22 -33.56 -4.79
C ALA A 12 21.87 -34.93 -4.59
N GLU A 13 21.93 -35.42 -3.36
CA GLU A 13 22.49 -36.74 -3.02
C GLU A 13 21.70 -37.87 -3.66
N GLU A 14 20.37 -37.81 -3.64
CA GLU A 14 19.48 -38.77 -4.34
C GLU A 14 19.74 -38.85 -5.86
N ASN A 15 20.27 -37.78 -6.44
CA ASN A 15 20.58 -37.68 -7.87
C ASN A 15 22.08 -37.82 -8.18
N GLY A 16 22.90 -38.23 -7.19
CA GLY A 16 24.35 -38.43 -7.37
C GLY A 16 25.14 -37.14 -7.58
N LEU A 17 24.61 -36.00 -7.11
CA LEU A 17 25.20 -34.67 -7.21
C LEU A 17 25.63 -34.20 -5.81
N ALA A 18 26.63 -33.32 -5.76
CA ALA A 18 27.08 -32.67 -4.52
C ALA A 18 26.72 -31.18 -4.53
N VAL A 19 26.34 -30.65 -3.37
CA VAL A 19 26.06 -29.21 -3.18
C VAL A 19 27.32 -28.48 -2.73
N ASP A 20 27.63 -27.38 -3.40
CA ASP A 20 28.71 -26.46 -3.01
C ASP A 20 28.26 -25.59 -1.81
N ARG A 21 28.45 -26.11 -0.60
CA ARG A 21 28.15 -25.39 0.66
C ARG A 21 28.96 -24.11 0.81
N GLU A 22 30.20 -24.09 0.35
CA GLU A 22 31.10 -22.94 0.50
C GLU A 22 30.65 -21.79 -0.41
N GLY A 23 30.36 -22.11 -1.68
CA GLY A 23 29.77 -21.19 -2.65
C GLY A 23 28.40 -20.65 -2.21
N PHE A 24 27.55 -21.51 -1.64
CA PHE A 24 26.26 -21.09 -1.07
C PHE A 24 26.43 -20.09 0.07
N THR A 25 27.32 -20.39 1.03
CA THR A 25 27.58 -19.54 2.19
C THR A 25 28.11 -18.17 1.75
N LYS A 26 29.07 -18.15 0.82
CA LYS A 26 29.62 -16.92 0.24
C LYS A 26 28.55 -16.08 -0.46
N ALA A 27 27.70 -16.71 -1.28
CA ALA A 27 26.61 -16.01 -1.97
C ALA A 27 25.54 -15.46 -1.01
N MET A 28 25.26 -16.17 0.09
CA MET A 28 24.36 -15.73 1.15
C MET A 28 24.91 -14.53 1.93
N ASP A 29 26.21 -14.53 2.24
CA ASP A 29 26.85 -13.40 2.90
C ASP A 29 26.95 -12.19 1.96
N GLU A 30 27.27 -12.38 0.67
CA GLU A 30 27.18 -11.32 -0.33
C GLU A 30 25.75 -10.77 -0.48
N GLN A 31 24.71 -11.61 -0.39
CA GLN A 31 23.32 -11.17 -0.39
C GLN A 31 22.97 -10.37 0.87
N ARG A 32 23.44 -10.80 2.05
CA ARG A 32 23.26 -10.06 3.31
C ARG A 32 23.95 -8.71 3.26
N GLU A 33 25.16 -8.66 2.73
CA GLU A 33 25.89 -7.41 2.54
C GLU A 33 25.21 -6.51 1.50
N ARG A 34 24.71 -7.05 0.37
CA ARG A 34 23.88 -6.28 -0.58
C ARG A 34 22.59 -5.75 0.08
N ALA A 35 21.94 -6.53 0.94
CA ALA A 35 20.74 -6.11 1.66
C ALA A 35 21.02 -5.07 2.76
N ARG A 36 22.22 -5.12 3.38
CA ARG A 36 22.72 -4.10 4.32
C ARG A 36 23.12 -2.82 3.60
N ALA A 37 23.81 -2.94 2.46
CA ALA A 37 24.17 -1.83 1.58
C ALA A 37 22.94 -1.13 0.99
N ALA A 38 21.89 -1.90 0.63
CA ALA A 38 20.61 -1.33 0.20
C ALA A 38 19.85 -0.60 1.33
N ARG A 39 20.25 -0.75 2.60
CA ARG A 39 19.79 0.08 3.73
C ARG A 39 20.74 1.24 4.06
N GLN A 40 21.94 1.24 3.48
CA GLN A 40 22.98 2.25 3.68
C GLN A 40 23.20 3.03 2.39
N ASP A 41 22.14 3.64 1.86
CA ASP A 41 22.35 4.84 1.05
C ASP A 41 22.75 5.96 2.03
N THR A 42 23.99 6.43 1.93
CA THR A 42 24.53 7.53 2.76
C THR A 42 23.69 8.80 2.65
N ALA A 43 23.03 9.02 1.50
CA ALA A 43 22.03 10.06 1.28
C ALA A 43 20.75 9.87 2.13
N MET A 44 20.32 8.62 2.34
CA MET A 44 19.15 8.30 3.14
C MET A 44 19.44 8.43 4.65
N LEU A 45 20.70 8.20 5.06
CA LEU A 45 21.15 8.37 6.45
C LEU A 45 21.23 9.86 6.85
N ALA A 46 21.75 10.73 5.98
CA ALA A 46 21.83 12.17 6.26
C ALA A 46 20.44 12.82 6.41
N GLY A 47 19.49 12.46 5.53
CA GLY A 47 18.09 12.91 5.68
C GLY A 47 17.44 12.46 6.99
N GLN A 48 17.72 11.24 7.45
CA GLN A 48 17.17 10.72 8.70
C GLN A 48 17.62 11.51 9.94
N GLU A 49 18.86 12.01 9.98
CA GLU A 49 19.34 12.84 11.09
C GLU A 49 18.60 14.18 11.16
N LEU A 50 18.37 14.82 10.01
CA LEU A 50 17.59 16.08 9.94
C LEU A 50 16.16 15.89 10.43
N TYR A 51 15.48 14.84 9.97
CA TYR A 51 14.10 14.58 10.40
C TYR A 51 14.01 14.26 11.89
N ALA A 52 15.01 13.55 12.43
CA ALA A 52 15.09 13.26 13.86
C ALA A 52 15.30 14.55 14.68
N GLU A 53 16.17 15.45 14.24
CA GLU A 53 16.38 16.76 14.88
C GLU A 53 15.09 17.58 14.91
N ILE A 54 14.36 17.62 13.80
CA ILE A 54 13.07 18.32 13.70
C ILE A 54 12.06 17.68 14.65
N GLY A 55 11.92 16.35 14.62
CA GLY A 55 11.00 15.63 15.49
C GLY A 55 11.30 15.79 16.98
N GLN A 56 12.56 15.95 17.37
CA GLN A 56 12.93 16.26 18.77
C GLN A 56 12.49 17.67 19.19
N LYS A 57 12.51 18.64 18.27
CA LYS A 57 12.15 20.04 18.54
C LYS A 57 10.65 20.29 18.53
N MET A 58 9.93 19.71 17.56
CA MET A 58 8.50 19.99 17.35
C MET A 58 7.56 18.88 17.82
N GLY A 59 8.08 17.67 18.05
CA GLY A 59 7.26 16.48 18.23
C GLY A 59 6.72 15.92 16.90
N ALA A 60 5.65 15.14 16.98
CA ALA A 60 4.99 14.58 15.79
C ALA A 60 4.20 15.66 15.04
N THR A 61 4.12 15.56 13.71
CA THR A 61 3.22 16.42 12.92
C THR A 61 1.77 16.09 13.25
N GLN A 62 0.94 17.09 13.52
CA GLN A 62 -0.48 16.87 13.74
C GLN A 62 -1.17 16.46 12.43
N PHE A 63 -1.66 15.24 12.38
CA PHE A 63 -2.37 14.73 11.20
C PHE A 63 -3.86 15.04 11.28
N LEU A 64 -4.37 15.79 10.30
CA LEU A 64 -5.76 16.24 10.19
C LEU A 64 -6.55 15.45 9.13
N GLY A 65 -5.88 14.53 8.44
CA GLY A 65 -6.38 13.93 7.20
C GLY A 65 -7.48 12.89 7.36
N TYR A 66 -7.88 12.59 8.61
CA TYR A 66 -9.06 11.77 8.89
C TYR A 66 -10.36 12.59 8.76
N GLU A 67 -10.33 13.86 9.17
CA GLU A 67 -11.50 14.74 9.20
C GLU A 67 -11.52 15.75 8.05
N SER A 68 -10.34 16.15 7.56
CA SER A 68 -10.21 17.19 6.54
C SER A 68 -9.33 16.78 5.36
N THR A 69 -9.60 17.39 4.21
CA THR A 69 -8.79 17.26 2.98
C THR A 69 -7.99 18.53 2.68
N LYS A 70 -8.23 19.60 3.46
CA LYS A 70 -7.57 20.90 3.33
C LYS A 70 -7.23 21.47 4.71
N ALA A 71 -6.19 22.26 4.80
CA ALA A 71 -5.86 23.00 6.02
C ALA A 71 -5.10 24.29 5.70
N THR A 72 -4.94 25.13 6.72
CA THR A 72 -3.93 26.18 6.75
C THR A 72 -2.86 25.73 7.74
N ALA A 73 -1.60 25.79 7.37
CA ALA A 73 -0.48 25.31 8.18
C ALA A 73 0.72 26.24 8.09
N ASN A 74 1.67 26.11 9.01
CA ASN A 74 2.94 26.83 9.01
C ASN A 74 4.05 25.93 8.49
N VAL A 75 4.94 26.48 7.66
CA VAL A 75 6.18 25.82 7.25
C VAL A 75 7.16 25.79 8.41
N VAL A 76 7.48 24.59 8.91
CA VAL A 76 8.39 24.37 10.03
C VAL A 76 9.80 24.00 9.57
N ALA A 77 9.94 23.40 8.39
CA ALA A 77 11.24 23.22 7.77
C ALA A 77 11.12 23.11 6.25
N LEU A 78 12.17 23.55 5.58
CA LEU A 78 12.43 23.30 4.17
C LEU A 78 13.79 22.60 4.09
N ILE A 79 13.87 21.53 3.30
CA ILE A 79 15.11 20.81 3.04
C ILE A 79 15.30 20.71 1.54
N ILE A 80 16.48 21.10 1.06
CA ILE A 80 16.89 21.01 -0.36
C ILE A 80 18.26 20.37 -0.37
N ASN A 81 18.46 19.36 -1.23
CA ASN A 81 19.73 18.62 -1.31
C ASN A 81 20.23 18.10 0.05
N GLN A 82 19.32 17.64 0.91
CA GLN A 82 19.61 17.14 2.26
C GLN A 82 20.24 18.19 3.19
N GLU A 83 19.97 19.47 2.98
CA GLU A 83 20.36 20.55 3.88
C GLU A 83 19.17 21.44 4.22
N PHE A 84 19.15 21.98 5.45
CA PHE A 84 18.14 22.96 5.83
C PHE A 84 18.21 24.20 4.93
N ALA A 85 17.07 24.57 4.37
CA ALA A 85 16.91 25.77 3.57
C ALA A 85 16.04 26.79 4.32
N THR A 86 16.34 28.07 4.12
CA THR A 86 15.49 29.18 4.61
C THR A 86 14.38 29.54 3.64
N GLY A 87 14.52 29.13 2.37
CA GLY A 87 13.51 29.27 1.33
C GLY A 87 13.76 28.36 0.13
N ALA A 88 12.73 28.19 -0.68
CA ALA A 88 12.72 27.44 -1.94
C ALA A 88 12.10 28.33 -3.04
N LYS A 89 12.57 28.22 -4.28
CA LYS A 89 12.09 28.99 -5.43
C LYS A 89 11.65 28.07 -6.57
N ALA A 90 10.93 28.62 -7.54
CA ALA A 90 10.49 27.89 -8.73
C ALA A 90 11.62 27.06 -9.38
N GLY A 91 11.34 25.78 -9.64
CA GLY A 91 12.29 24.79 -10.15
C GLY A 91 13.02 23.97 -9.08
N ASP A 92 12.93 24.34 -7.80
CA ASP A 92 13.54 23.55 -6.73
C ASP A 92 12.70 22.31 -6.41
N HIS A 93 13.38 21.18 -6.21
CA HIS A 93 12.82 20.03 -5.50
C HIS A 93 13.05 20.23 -4.00
N VAL A 94 11.98 20.14 -3.23
CA VAL A 94 11.96 20.53 -1.82
C VAL A 94 11.22 19.52 -0.99
N GLU A 95 11.75 19.24 0.19
CA GLU A 95 11.05 18.51 1.24
C GLU A 95 10.51 19.53 2.25
N ILE A 96 9.21 19.47 2.50
CA ILE A 96 8.50 20.45 3.32
C ILE A 96 7.95 19.74 4.56
N ILE A 97 8.23 20.29 5.74
CA ILE A 97 7.63 19.83 6.99
C ILE A 97 6.74 20.95 7.53
N LEU A 98 5.52 20.57 7.89
CA LEU A 98 4.48 21.46 8.41
C LEU A 98 4.19 21.12 9.87
N ASN A 99 3.65 22.07 10.62
CA ASN A 99 3.16 21.83 11.98
C ASN A 99 1.96 20.86 11.99
N GLU A 100 1.07 20.99 11.00
CA GLU A 100 -0.11 20.14 10.82
C GLU A 100 -0.40 19.93 9.33
N THR A 101 -1.05 18.81 8.98
CA THR A 101 -1.31 18.49 7.57
C THR A 101 -2.45 17.49 7.36
N PRO A 102 -3.26 17.61 6.29
CA PRO A 102 -4.20 16.58 5.87
C PRO A 102 -3.53 15.45 5.05
N PHE A 103 -2.25 15.59 4.66
CA PHE A 103 -1.54 14.58 3.86
C PHE A 103 -1.17 13.37 4.72
N TYR A 104 -1.59 12.18 4.29
CA TYR A 104 -1.21 10.94 4.94
C TYR A 104 0.22 10.61 4.56
N GLY A 105 1.09 10.48 5.56
CA GLY A 105 2.43 9.96 5.38
C GLY A 105 2.40 8.45 5.19
N GLU A 106 3.04 7.95 4.13
CA GLU A 106 3.09 6.53 3.78
C GLU A 106 3.38 5.64 5.01
N SER A 107 2.47 4.72 5.29
CA SER A 107 2.56 3.79 6.43
C SER A 107 1.49 2.71 6.37
N GLY A 108 1.74 1.55 6.98
CA GLY A 108 0.80 0.42 7.02
C GLY A 108 0.49 -0.18 5.63
N GLY A 109 1.40 -0.01 4.67
CA GLY A 109 1.19 -0.39 3.26
C GLY A 109 0.45 0.65 2.42
N GLN A 110 -0.22 1.63 3.03
CA GLN A 110 -0.86 2.73 2.31
C GLN A 110 0.18 3.75 1.84
N VAL A 111 0.19 4.03 0.54
CA VAL A 111 1.06 5.05 -0.08
C VAL A 111 0.71 6.46 0.41
N GLY A 112 1.71 7.35 0.37
CA GLY A 112 1.55 8.76 0.71
C GLY A 112 0.58 9.50 -0.19
N ASP A 113 0.00 10.58 0.32
CA ASP A 113 -0.80 11.48 -0.51
C ASP A 113 0.02 12.39 -1.39
N THR A 114 -0.66 12.86 -2.43
CA THR A 114 -0.22 13.90 -3.35
C THR A 114 -1.19 15.07 -3.28
N GLY A 115 -0.80 16.23 -3.80
CA GLY A 115 -1.64 17.42 -3.74
C GLY A 115 -0.84 18.70 -3.94
N THR A 116 -1.28 19.79 -3.32
CA THR A 116 -0.64 21.10 -3.45
C THR A 116 -0.44 21.78 -2.11
N ILE A 117 0.64 22.56 -2.02
CA ILE A 117 0.89 23.55 -0.97
C ILE A 117 0.98 24.91 -1.66
N ARG A 118 0.18 25.88 -1.21
CA ARG A 118 0.03 27.17 -1.89
C ARG A 118 0.09 28.35 -0.93
N THR A 119 0.63 29.46 -1.41
CA THR A 119 0.46 30.79 -0.83
C THR A 119 -0.06 31.73 -1.91
N HIS A 120 -0.28 33.00 -1.55
CA HIS A 120 -0.57 34.04 -2.55
C HIS A 120 0.55 34.26 -3.58
N LYS A 121 1.79 33.81 -3.29
CA LYS A 121 2.97 33.99 -4.14
C LYS A 121 3.57 32.69 -4.65
N ALA A 122 3.31 31.56 -4.00
CA ALA A 122 3.97 30.29 -4.28
C ALA A 122 2.98 29.17 -4.55
N GLU A 123 3.39 28.20 -5.36
CA GLU A 123 2.67 26.93 -5.54
C GLU A 123 3.68 25.79 -5.65
N VAL A 124 3.45 24.77 -4.83
CA VAL A 124 4.25 23.55 -4.77
C VAL A 124 3.36 22.38 -5.12
N LEU A 125 3.80 21.57 -6.07
CA LEU A 125 3.19 20.27 -6.35
C LEU A 125 3.81 19.23 -5.43
N ILE A 126 2.99 18.56 -4.62
CA ILE A 126 3.42 17.45 -3.76
C ILE A 126 3.17 16.15 -4.49
N TYR A 127 4.24 15.39 -4.76
CA TYR A 127 4.18 14.13 -5.50
C TYR A 127 4.34 12.90 -4.61
N ASP A 128 4.82 13.06 -3.36
CA ASP A 128 4.88 11.97 -2.37
C ASP A 128 4.86 12.55 -0.95
N THR A 129 4.37 11.76 0.00
CA THR A 129 4.34 12.13 1.42
C THR A 129 4.78 10.94 2.26
N LYS A 130 5.84 11.08 3.06
CA LYS A 130 6.36 10.00 3.92
C LYS A 130 6.20 10.34 5.39
N LYS A 131 6.06 9.31 6.21
CA LYS A 131 6.13 9.41 7.66
C LYS A 131 7.53 8.99 8.12
N ALA A 132 8.27 9.91 8.70
CA ALA A 132 9.58 9.65 9.31
C ALA A 132 9.45 9.24 10.78
N PHE A 133 10.60 8.96 11.40
CA PHE A 133 10.69 8.62 12.81
C PHE A 133 10.05 9.71 13.69
N ASN A 134 9.51 9.33 14.85
CA ASN A 134 8.73 10.20 15.75
C ASN A 134 7.44 10.81 15.15
N GLY A 135 7.00 10.38 13.98
CA GLY A 135 5.72 10.83 13.40
C GLY A 135 5.79 12.18 12.68
N VAL A 136 7.00 12.64 12.33
CA VAL A 136 7.17 13.78 11.41
C VAL A 136 6.67 13.38 10.03
N ILE A 137 5.86 14.22 9.40
CA ILE A 137 5.34 14.02 8.04
C ILE A 137 6.10 14.92 7.07
N ILE A 138 6.72 14.30 6.07
CA ILE A 138 7.55 14.96 5.05
C ILE A 138 6.77 14.99 3.75
N HIS A 139 6.65 16.17 3.16
CA HIS A 139 6.00 16.39 1.87
C HIS A 139 7.10 16.61 0.82
N TYR A 140 7.25 15.67 -0.11
CA TYR A 140 8.19 15.77 -1.21
C TYR A 140 7.50 16.47 -2.39
N GLY A 141 8.07 17.59 -2.82
CA GLY A 141 7.45 18.42 -3.84
C GLY A 141 8.41 19.15 -4.75
N GLU A 142 7.82 19.76 -5.77
CA GLU A 142 8.48 20.64 -6.74
C GLU A 142 7.83 22.02 -6.68
N MET A 143 8.66 23.06 -6.54
CA MET A 143 8.23 24.45 -6.60
C MET A 143 7.84 24.79 -8.05
N LEU A 144 6.55 24.94 -8.33
CA LEU A 144 6.07 25.29 -9.68
C LEU A 144 6.21 26.79 -9.96
N LYS A 145 5.94 27.62 -8.96
CA LYS A 145 6.02 29.09 -9.10
C LYS A 145 6.36 29.76 -7.77
N GLY A 146 6.97 30.93 -7.87
CA GLY A 146 7.23 31.82 -6.73
C GLY A 146 8.31 31.33 -5.78
N GLU A 147 8.21 31.79 -4.55
CA GLU A 147 9.15 31.51 -3.46
C GLU A 147 8.39 31.17 -2.19
N LEU A 148 8.84 30.12 -1.49
CA LEU A 148 8.31 29.66 -0.20
C LEU A 148 9.42 29.79 0.84
N SER A 149 9.12 30.34 2.02
CA SER A 149 10.10 30.53 3.09
C SER A 149 9.72 29.77 4.36
N PHE A 150 10.73 29.49 5.19
CA PHE A 150 10.50 29.02 6.55
C PHE A 150 9.59 29.99 7.32
N GLY A 151 8.62 29.45 8.05
CA GLY A 151 7.64 30.22 8.81
C GLY A 151 6.45 30.75 8.00
N ASP A 152 6.41 30.53 6.68
CA ASP A 152 5.26 30.93 5.88
C ASP A 152 3.99 30.18 6.28
N VAL A 153 2.87 30.89 6.23
CA VAL A 153 1.53 30.31 6.35
C VAL A 153 1.08 29.86 4.96
N VAL A 154 0.73 28.58 4.83
CA VAL A 154 0.36 27.93 3.57
C VAL A 154 -1.05 27.35 3.62
N GLU A 155 -1.73 27.38 2.48
CA GLU A 155 -2.92 26.57 2.22
C GLU A 155 -2.46 25.21 1.68
N VAL A 156 -2.96 24.13 2.29
CA VAL A 156 -2.62 22.76 1.90
C VAL A 156 -3.86 22.00 1.49
N GLU A 157 -3.79 21.28 0.38
CA GLU A 157 -4.91 20.53 -0.18
C GLU A 157 -4.41 19.24 -0.84
N ILE A 158 -4.96 18.09 -0.43
CA ILE A 158 -4.65 16.80 -1.03
C ILE A 158 -5.42 16.59 -2.35
N ASP A 159 -4.94 15.68 -3.18
CA ASP A 159 -5.73 15.10 -4.27
C ASP A 159 -6.80 14.15 -3.69
N VAL A 160 -8.01 14.68 -3.53
CA VAL A 160 -9.16 13.95 -2.98
C VAL A 160 -9.55 12.75 -3.86
N GLY A 161 -9.42 12.87 -5.18
CA GLY A 161 -9.76 11.80 -6.11
C GLY A 161 -8.81 10.62 -5.93
N ARG A 162 -7.51 10.90 -5.86
CA ARG A 162 -6.48 9.91 -5.58
C ARG A 162 -6.66 9.30 -4.18
N ARG A 163 -6.86 10.11 -3.14
CA ARG A 163 -7.09 9.63 -1.76
C ARG A 163 -8.26 8.66 -1.71
N ARG A 164 -9.36 8.95 -2.41
CA ARG A 164 -10.54 8.09 -2.42
C ARG A 164 -10.26 6.72 -3.04
N LYS A 165 -9.48 6.66 -4.12
CA LYS A 165 -9.06 5.38 -4.73
C LYS A 165 -8.19 4.55 -3.76
N VAL A 166 -7.24 5.20 -3.08
CA VAL A 166 -6.41 4.56 -2.05
C VAL A 166 -7.27 4.03 -0.90
N ALA A 167 -8.20 4.84 -0.38
CA ALA A 167 -9.10 4.44 0.71
C ALA A 167 -10.04 3.28 0.31
N ALA A 168 -10.47 3.24 -0.96
CA ALA A 168 -11.24 2.12 -1.50
C ALA A 168 -10.42 0.82 -1.52
N ASN A 169 -9.21 0.87 -2.05
CA ASN A 169 -8.28 -0.26 -2.03
C ASN A 169 -7.95 -0.68 -0.59
N HIS A 170 -7.74 0.27 0.33
CA HIS A 170 -7.46 -0.04 1.74
C HIS A 170 -8.63 -0.78 2.39
N SER A 171 -9.84 -0.27 2.17
CA SER A 171 -11.06 -0.88 2.71
C SER A 171 -11.27 -2.28 2.13
N ALA A 172 -11.03 -2.47 0.83
CA ALA A 172 -11.06 -3.77 0.19
C ALA A 172 -9.99 -4.74 0.75
N THR A 173 -8.82 -4.25 1.14
CA THR A 173 -7.79 -5.07 1.80
C THR A 173 -8.30 -5.70 3.10
N HIS A 174 -9.06 -4.98 3.93
CA HIS A 174 -9.64 -5.52 5.17
C HIS A 174 -10.68 -6.61 4.88
N LEU A 175 -11.54 -6.37 3.89
CA LEU A 175 -12.53 -7.37 3.46
C LEU A 175 -11.87 -8.62 2.89
N LEU A 176 -10.80 -8.44 2.10
CA LEU A 176 -9.99 -9.51 1.53
C LEU A 176 -9.30 -10.33 2.63
N HIS A 177 -8.67 -9.67 3.60
CA HIS A 177 -8.00 -10.34 4.71
C HIS A 177 -8.97 -11.23 5.50
N LYS A 178 -10.17 -10.71 5.79
CA LYS A 178 -11.22 -11.47 6.45
C LYS A 178 -11.71 -12.65 5.60
N ALA A 179 -11.99 -12.43 4.31
CA ALA A 179 -12.43 -13.49 3.39
C ALA A 179 -11.38 -14.61 3.26
N LEU A 180 -10.10 -14.27 3.16
CA LEU A 180 -9.01 -15.23 3.14
C LEU A 180 -8.99 -16.10 4.39
N LYS A 181 -9.18 -15.52 5.58
CA LYS A 181 -9.24 -16.29 6.84
C LYS A 181 -10.43 -17.23 6.90
N GLU A 182 -11.58 -16.84 6.36
CA GLU A 182 -12.79 -17.68 6.36
C GLU A 182 -12.72 -18.82 5.34
N VAL A 183 -12.10 -18.59 4.18
CA VAL A 183 -11.99 -19.60 3.13
C VAL A 183 -10.80 -20.55 3.36
N LEU A 184 -9.64 -19.99 3.69
CA LEU A 184 -8.39 -20.76 3.79
C LEU A 184 -8.05 -21.20 5.21
N GLY A 185 -8.61 -20.52 6.23
CA GLY A 185 -8.40 -20.84 7.64
C GLY A 185 -7.68 -19.74 8.44
N GLY A 186 -7.78 -19.83 9.77
CA GLY A 186 -7.29 -18.81 10.70
C GLY A 186 -5.77 -18.63 10.77
N HIS A 187 -4.98 -19.50 10.13
CA HIS A 187 -3.53 -19.36 10.02
C HIS A 187 -3.09 -18.29 9.01
N VAL A 188 -4.00 -17.83 8.15
CA VAL A 188 -3.71 -16.75 7.21
C VAL A 188 -3.51 -15.45 7.97
N ASN A 189 -2.33 -14.85 7.84
CA ASN A 189 -2.00 -13.56 8.42
C ASN A 189 -1.25 -12.71 7.39
N GLN A 190 -1.44 -11.39 7.45
CA GLN A 190 -0.72 -10.45 6.61
C GLN A 190 0.80 -10.55 6.85
N ALA A 191 1.55 -10.70 5.77
CA ALA A 191 3.01 -10.70 5.73
C ALA A 191 3.57 -9.46 5.00
N GLY A 192 2.71 -8.70 4.32
CA GLY A 192 3.07 -7.48 3.60
C GLY A 192 1.86 -6.88 2.89
N SER A 193 1.88 -5.57 2.66
CA SER A 193 0.78 -4.87 1.99
C SER A 193 1.32 -3.71 1.15
N LEU A 194 0.62 -3.42 0.04
CA LEU A 194 0.72 -2.17 -0.70
C LEU A 194 -0.70 -1.75 -1.05
N VAL A 195 -1.07 -0.52 -0.75
CA VAL A 195 -2.36 0.07 -1.07
C VAL A 195 -2.09 1.37 -1.82
N GLY A 196 -2.19 1.28 -3.15
CA GLY A 196 -2.04 2.41 -4.07
C GLY A 196 -3.37 2.87 -4.65
N PRO A 197 -3.38 3.92 -5.49
CA PRO A 197 -4.59 4.38 -6.16
C PRO A 197 -5.04 3.43 -7.28
N ASP A 198 -4.10 2.72 -7.90
CA ASP A 198 -4.37 1.89 -9.08
C ASP A 198 -4.56 0.41 -8.75
N ARG A 199 -3.97 -0.06 -7.65
CA ARG A 199 -4.07 -1.46 -7.18
C ARG A 199 -3.78 -1.60 -5.69
N LEU A 200 -4.13 -2.76 -5.16
CA LEU A 200 -3.62 -3.29 -3.91
C LEU A 200 -2.86 -4.59 -4.11
N ARG A 201 -1.96 -4.87 -3.17
CA ARG A 201 -1.18 -6.10 -3.06
C ARG A 201 -1.26 -6.57 -1.62
N PHE A 202 -1.66 -7.81 -1.42
CA PHE A 202 -1.77 -8.41 -0.10
C PHE A 202 -0.95 -9.69 -0.04
N ASP A 203 0.10 -9.66 0.78
CA ASP A 203 0.98 -10.80 1.02
C ASP A 203 0.54 -11.49 2.30
N PHE A 204 0.44 -12.82 2.29
CA PHE A 204 -0.11 -13.57 3.40
C PHE A 204 0.52 -14.95 3.58
N THR A 205 0.46 -15.46 4.82
CA THR A 205 0.95 -16.79 5.16
C THR A 205 -0.01 -17.87 4.67
N HIS A 206 0.45 -18.72 3.75
CA HIS A 206 -0.29 -19.88 3.27
C HIS A 206 0.66 -20.87 2.58
N PHE A 207 0.46 -22.18 2.81
CA PHE A 207 1.44 -23.22 2.50
C PHE A 207 1.38 -23.75 1.07
N LYS A 208 0.27 -23.53 0.35
CA LYS A 208 0.04 -24.01 -1.02
C LYS A 208 -0.50 -22.90 -1.91
N ALA A 209 -0.62 -23.16 -3.21
CA ALA A 209 -1.37 -22.27 -4.09
C ALA A 209 -2.85 -22.26 -3.69
N VAL A 210 -3.49 -21.10 -3.86
CA VAL A 210 -4.93 -20.98 -3.62
C VAL A 210 -5.64 -21.54 -4.85
N GLU A 211 -6.57 -22.47 -4.64
CA GLU A 211 -7.29 -23.07 -5.76
C GLU A 211 -8.19 -22.04 -6.43
N LYS A 212 -8.50 -22.26 -7.72
CA LYS A 212 -9.30 -21.31 -8.51
C LYS A 212 -10.68 -21.07 -7.89
N GLU A 213 -11.33 -22.14 -7.41
CA GLU A 213 -12.64 -22.07 -6.78
C GLU A 213 -12.57 -21.35 -5.42
N GLU A 214 -11.48 -21.51 -4.68
CA GLU A 214 -11.24 -20.75 -3.44
C GLU A 214 -11.07 -19.26 -3.74
N LEU A 215 -10.30 -18.89 -4.77
CA LEU A 215 -10.13 -17.50 -5.21
C LEU A 215 -11.46 -16.87 -5.64
N GLN A 216 -12.29 -17.61 -6.38
CA GLN A 216 -13.63 -17.14 -6.77
C GLN A 216 -14.49 -16.87 -5.55
N LYS A 217 -14.53 -17.81 -4.61
CA LYS A 217 -15.28 -17.65 -3.35
C LYS A 217 -14.78 -16.45 -2.53
N ILE A 218 -13.46 -16.24 -2.46
CA ILE A 218 -12.88 -15.07 -1.78
C ILE A 218 -13.35 -13.78 -2.45
N GLU A 219 -13.24 -13.68 -3.78
CA GLU A 219 -13.70 -12.51 -4.54
C GLU A 219 -15.20 -12.25 -4.37
N GLU A 220 -16.03 -13.31 -4.37
CA GLU A 220 -17.47 -13.23 -4.14
C GLU A 220 -17.78 -12.68 -2.74
N MET A 221 -17.17 -13.22 -1.68
CA MET A 221 -17.39 -12.76 -0.31
C MET A 221 -17.00 -11.28 -0.11
N VAL A 222 -15.91 -10.84 -0.74
CA VAL A 222 -15.52 -9.42 -0.71
C VAL A 222 -16.59 -8.56 -1.39
N ASN A 223 -17.05 -8.95 -2.58
CA ASN A 223 -18.05 -8.21 -3.32
C ASN A 223 -19.43 -8.24 -2.62
N GLU A 224 -19.83 -9.33 -1.98
CA GLU A 224 -21.05 -9.41 -1.17
C GLU A 224 -21.04 -8.35 -0.06
N MET A 225 -19.91 -8.22 0.64
CA MET A 225 -19.75 -7.21 1.68
C MET A 225 -19.71 -5.78 1.16
N ILE A 226 -19.15 -5.56 -0.03
CA ILE A 226 -19.21 -4.26 -0.71
C ILE A 226 -20.65 -3.93 -1.09
N MET A 227 -21.36 -4.85 -1.75
CA MET A 227 -22.76 -4.68 -2.17
C MET A 227 -23.72 -4.51 -0.99
N ALA A 228 -23.38 -5.05 0.18
CA ALA A 228 -24.14 -4.86 1.41
C ALA A 228 -24.03 -3.43 1.99
N GLY A 229 -23.07 -2.59 1.54
CA GLY A 229 -22.98 -1.18 1.92
C GLY A 229 -22.84 -0.95 3.42
N LYS A 230 -22.12 -1.81 4.14
CA LYS A 230 -21.98 -1.74 5.60
C LYS A 230 -21.22 -0.49 6.04
N PRO A 231 -21.60 0.16 7.16
CA PRO A 231 -20.86 1.29 7.69
C PRO A 231 -19.42 0.90 8.07
N VAL A 232 -18.50 1.84 7.91
CA VAL A 232 -17.13 1.74 8.43
C VAL A 232 -17.06 2.60 9.69
N ASP A 233 -17.07 1.93 10.83
CA ASP A 233 -17.00 2.56 12.15
C ASP A 233 -15.53 2.67 12.59
N ILE A 234 -15.16 3.85 13.06
CA ILE A 234 -13.81 4.17 13.54
C ILE A 234 -13.89 4.52 15.02
N SER A 235 -13.02 3.94 15.82
CA SER A 235 -12.90 4.27 17.25
C SER A 235 -11.45 4.24 17.69
N VAL A 236 -11.12 5.07 18.67
CA VAL A 236 -9.84 5.04 19.38
C VAL A 236 -10.10 4.51 20.77
N MET A 237 -9.34 3.51 21.19
CA MET A 237 -9.49 2.87 22.50
C MET A 237 -8.18 2.23 22.97
N ALA A 238 -8.16 1.78 24.21
CA ALA A 238 -7.02 1.05 24.74
C ALA A 238 -6.78 -0.26 23.97
N LEU A 239 -5.51 -0.65 23.79
CA LEU A 239 -5.14 -1.87 23.07
C LEU A 239 -5.83 -3.13 23.61
N GLU A 240 -5.95 -3.24 24.93
CA GLU A 240 -6.60 -4.40 25.57
C GLU A 240 -8.10 -4.45 25.30
N ASP A 241 -8.78 -3.29 25.28
CA ASP A 241 -10.20 -3.21 24.92
C ASP A 241 -10.43 -3.57 23.44
N ALA A 242 -9.51 -3.17 22.56
CA ALA A 242 -9.58 -3.52 21.14
C ALA A 242 -9.43 -5.04 20.94
N LYS A 243 -8.47 -5.67 21.63
CA LYS A 243 -8.30 -7.14 21.62
C LYS A 243 -9.54 -7.86 22.16
N ALA A 244 -10.13 -7.36 23.24
CA ALA A 244 -11.34 -7.93 23.84
C ALA A 244 -12.54 -7.88 22.89
N LYS A 245 -12.59 -6.89 21.99
CA LYS A 245 -13.59 -6.76 20.92
C LYS A 245 -13.29 -7.61 19.67
N GLY A 246 -12.24 -8.43 19.71
CA GLY A 246 -11.86 -9.30 18.60
C GLY A 246 -11.12 -8.57 17.47
N ALA A 247 -10.57 -7.38 17.73
CA ALA A 247 -9.79 -6.67 16.72
C ALA A 247 -8.56 -7.49 16.32
N THR A 248 -8.39 -7.71 15.03
CA THR A 248 -7.18 -8.34 14.51
C THR A 248 -6.04 -7.32 14.55
N ALA A 249 -4.96 -7.66 15.23
CA ALA A 249 -3.70 -6.94 15.14
C ALA A 249 -2.90 -7.45 13.94
N LEU A 250 -2.28 -6.55 13.18
CA LEU A 250 -1.35 -6.90 12.13
C LEU A 250 -0.05 -7.43 12.73
N PHE A 251 0.47 -8.51 12.15
CA PHE A 251 1.67 -9.19 12.62
C PHE A 251 2.91 -8.31 12.39
N GLY A 252 3.78 -8.20 13.41
CA GLY A 252 5.04 -7.45 13.33
C GLY A 252 4.95 -5.95 13.63
N GLU A 253 3.74 -5.40 13.79
CA GLU A 253 3.53 -4.00 14.14
C GLU A 253 3.66 -3.75 15.65
N LYS A 254 4.19 -2.58 16.03
CA LYS A 254 4.22 -2.10 17.41
C LYS A 254 3.07 -1.13 17.62
N TYR A 255 2.25 -1.39 18.63
CA TYR A 255 1.11 -0.55 18.99
C TYR A 255 1.41 0.24 20.26
N GLY A 256 0.90 1.47 20.32
CA GLY A 256 0.88 2.27 21.56
C GLY A 256 -0.26 1.84 22.49
N ASP A 257 -0.40 2.56 23.60
CA ASP A 257 -1.44 2.29 24.61
C ASP A 257 -2.85 2.51 24.05
N GLU A 258 -3.02 3.52 23.18
CA GLU A 258 -4.24 3.76 22.42
C GLU A 258 -4.06 3.34 20.97
N VAL A 259 -5.07 2.67 20.42
CA VAL A 259 -5.09 2.18 19.04
C VAL A 259 -6.36 2.61 18.33
N ARG A 260 -6.21 2.84 17.02
CA ARG A 260 -7.32 3.10 16.12
C ARG A 260 -7.87 1.77 15.58
N VAL A 261 -9.14 1.51 15.85
CA VAL A 261 -9.88 0.34 15.40
C VAL A 261 -10.80 0.73 14.26
N VAL A 262 -10.71 -0.02 13.17
CA VAL A 262 -11.58 0.12 12.00
C VAL A 262 -12.46 -1.12 11.91
N LYS A 263 -13.77 -0.92 11.97
CA LYS A 263 -14.79 -1.96 11.91
C LYS A 263 -15.66 -1.78 10.67
N MET A 264 -15.82 -2.82 9.85
CA MET A 264 -16.63 -2.81 8.63
C MET A 264 -17.82 -3.75 8.80
N GLY A 265 -18.94 -3.20 9.29
CA GLY A 265 -20.03 -4.01 9.85
C GLY A 265 -19.52 -5.01 10.89
N ASP A 266 -20.22 -6.13 11.07
CA ASP A 266 -19.76 -7.22 11.96
C ASP A 266 -18.81 -8.19 11.26
N TYR A 267 -18.31 -7.84 10.07
CA TYR A 267 -17.51 -8.74 9.24
C TYR A 267 -16.01 -8.62 9.52
N SER A 268 -15.44 -7.40 9.44
CA SER A 268 -14.03 -7.15 9.73
C SER A 268 -13.86 -6.13 10.86
N THR A 269 -12.88 -6.34 11.73
CA THR A 269 -12.48 -5.42 12.79
C THR A 269 -10.96 -5.53 12.96
N GLU A 270 -10.23 -4.46 12.62
CA GLU A 270 -8.76 -4.47 12.56
C GLU A 270 -8.17 -3.20 13.17
N LEU A 271 -6.97 -3.32 13.74
CA LEU A 271 -6.17 -2.16 14.14
C LEU A 271 -5.56 -1.53 12.89
N CYS A 272 -5.95 -0.30 12.56
CA CYS A 272 -5.45 0.36 11.36
C CYS A 272 -5.40 1.88 11.48
N GLY A 273 -4.24 2.45 11.16
CA GLY A 273 -4.01 3.90 11.07
C GLY A 273 -4.31 4.49 9.69
N GLY A 274 -4.69 3.68 8.70
CA GLY A 274 -4.94 4.14 7.35
C GLY A 274 -6.24 4.91 7.16
N THR A 275 -6.37 5.50 5.97
CA THR A 275 -7.61 6.16 5.55
C THR A 275 -8.58 5.14 4.97
N HIS A 276 -9.86 5.23 5.34
CA HIS A 276 -10.90 4.31 4.89
C HIS A 276 -12.09 5.06 4.32
N LEU A 277 -12.91 4.31 3.56
CA LEU A 277 -14.22 4.76 3.11
C LEU A 277 -15.19 4.90 4.28
N LYS A 278 -16.34 5.56 4.05
CA LYS A 278 -17.38 5.70 5.09
C LYS A 278 -18.29 4.48 5.19
N ASN A 279 -18.42 3.75 4.08
CA ASN A 279 -19.14 2.47 4.01
C ASN A 279 -18.49 1.59 2.94
N THR A 280 -18.69 0.28 3.03
CA THR A 280 -18.08 -0.69 2.11
C THR A 280 -18.54 -0.50 0.66
N GLY A 281 -19.76 -0.02 0.43
CA GLY A 281 -20.34 0.18 -0.91
C GLY A 281 -19.62 1.25 -1.73
N GLU A 282 -18.95 2.21 -1.09
CA GLU A 282 -18.12 3.20 -1.77
C GLU A 282 -16.91 2.57 -2.49
N ALA A 283 -16.56 1.31 -2.19
CA ALA A 283 -15.50 0.57 -2.87
C ALA A 283 -15.89 0.13 -4.29
N GLY A 284 -17.19 0.16 -4.65
CA GLY A 284 -17.65 -0.20 -5.99
C GLY A 284 -17.62 -1.71 -6.24
N LEU A 285 -16.77 -2.19 -7.15
CA LEU A 285 -16.51 -3.62 -7.33
C LEU A 285 -15.09 -3.91 -6.88
N PHE A 286 -14.81 -5.18 -6.59
CA PHE A 286 -13.49 -5.71 -6.31
C PHE A 286 -13.13 -6.83 -7.28
N LYS A 287 -11.90 -6.83 -7.78
CA LYS A 287 -11.39 -7.85 -8.70
C LYS A 287 -9.99 -8.30 -8.32
N ILE A 288 -9.81 -9.60 -8.16
CA ILE A 288 -8.50 -10.25 -8.08
C ILE A 288 -7.91 -10.30 -9.49
N LEU A 289 -6.74 -9.70 -9.65
CA LEU A 289 -5.97 -9.72 -10.89
C LEU A 289 -5.10 -10.97 -11.00
N GLY A 290 -4.61 -11.48 -9.87
CA GLY A 290 -3.77 -12.66 -9.85
C GLY A 290 -3.37 -13.09 -8.45
N GLU A 291 -2.91 -14.34 -8.39
CA GLU A 291 -2.39 -14.99 -7.19
C GLU A 291 -1.03 -15.63 -7.53
N SER A 292 -0.04 -15.49 -6.64
CA SER A 292 1.31 -16.02 -6.87
C SER A 292 2.05 -16.36 -5.57
N GLY A 293 2.99 -17.31 -5.65
CA GLY A 293 3.90 -17.60 -4.55
C GLY A 293 5.09 -16.64 -4.51
N ILE A 294 5.44 -16.15 -3.31
CA ILE A 294 6.54 -15.17 -3.12
C ILE A 294 7.65 -15.67 -2.19
N GLY A 295 7.60 -16.93 -1.80
CA GLY A 295 8.57 -17.57 -0.90
C GLY A 295 7.94 -18.76 -0.19
N ALA A 296 8.76 -19.48 0.59
CA ALA A 296 8.27 -20.61 1.38
C ALA A 296 7.16 -20.16 2.35
N GLY A 297 5.98 -20.76 2.24
CA GLY A 297 4.83 -20.46 3.10
C GLY A 297 4.17 -19.09 2.89
N MET A 298 4.48 -18.37 1.80
CA MET A 298 3.94 -17.05 1.52
C MET A 298 3.33 -16.94 0.13
N ARG A 299 2.15 -16.33 0.08
CA ARG A 299 1.36 -16.09 -1.14
C ARG A 299 1.05 -14.60 -1.26
N ARG A 300 0.71 -14.18 -2.48
CA ARG A 300 0.36 -12.80 -2.82
C ARG A 300 -0.90 -12.77 -3.65
N ILE A 301 -1.82 -11.90 -3.29
CA ILE A 301 -2.93 -11.47 -4.15
C ILE A 301 -2.66 -10.04 -4.63
N GLU A 302 -2.83 -9.82 -5.93
CA GLU A 302 -2.96 -8.49 -6.51
C GLU A 302 -4.41 -8.28 -6.93
N ALA A 303 -4.96 -7.11 -6.60
CA ALA A 303 -6.35 -6.81 -6.85
C ALA A 303 -6.59 -5.31 -7.08
N VAL A 304 -7.77 -4.98 -7.57
CA VAL A 304 -8.24 -3.60 -7.81
C VAL A 304 -9.65 -3.43 -7.28
N SER A 305 -10.00 -2.19 -6.89
CA SER A 305 -11.36 -1.82 -6.52
C SER A 305 -11.83 -0.53 -7.21
N GLY A 306 -13.14 -0.29 -7.21
CA GLY A 306 -13.76 0.95 -7.65
C GLY A 306 -13.46 1.29 -9.12
N TYR A 307 -12.91 2.48 -9.39
CA TYR A 307 -12.56 2.84 -10.76
C TYR A 307 -11.47 1.95 -11.37
N GLY A 308 -10.65 1.30 -10.55
CA GLY A 308 -9.66 0.33 -11.02
C GLY A 308 -10.32 -0.90 -11.65
N THR A 309 -11.44 -1.38 -11.12
CA THR A 309 -12.18 -2.50 -11.74
C THR A 309 -12.83 -2.09 -13.05
N LEU A 310 -13.37 -0.87 -13.15
CA LEU A 310 -13.95 -0.39 -14.41
C LEU A 310 -12.88 -0.30 -15.51
N ALA A 311 -11.71 0.25 -15.18
CA ALA A 311 -10.58 0.31 -16.13
C ALA A 311 -10.14 -1.10 -16.58
N TYR A 312 -10.07 -2.05 -15.64
CA TYR A 312 -9.75 -3.45 -15.95
C TYR A 312 -10.81 -4.10 -16.86
N LEU A 313 -12.10 -3.91 -16.58
CA LEU A 313 -13.18 -4.49 -17.39
C LEU A 313 -13.21 -3.90 -18.81
N ASN A 314 -13.01 -2.59 -18.94
CA ASN A 314 -12.94 -1.94 -20.26
C ASN A 314 -11.75 -2.47 -21.08
N ASP A 315 -10.57 -2.60 -20.47
CA ASP A 315 -9.38 -3.18 -21.14
C ASP A 315 -9.61 -4.63 -21.56
N MET A 316 -10.31 -5.42 -20.73
CA MET A 316 -10.71 -6.78 -21.08
C MET A 316 -11.70 -6.79 -22.26
N GLU A 317 -12.71 -5.91 -22.26
CA GLU A 317 -13.68 -5.78 -23.34
C GLU A 317 -13.00 -5.38 -24.66
N ASP A 318 -12.11 -4.39 -24.62
CA ASP A 318 -11.35 -3.93 -25.79
C ASP A 318 -10.49 -5.06 -26.39
N LYS A 319 -9.78 -5.82 -25.55
CA LYS A 319 -8.96 -6.98 -25.99
C LYS A 319 -9.82 -8.09 -26.59
N PHE A 320 -10.96 -8.40 -25.98
CA PHE A 320 -11.89 -9.38 -26.54
C PHE A 320 -12.48 -8.91 -27.88
N GLY A 321 -12.77 -7.62 -28.01
CA GLY A 321 -13.21 -6.99 -29.26
C GLY A 321 -12.15 -7.08 -30.35
N GLU A 322 -10.89 -6.79 -30.02
CA GLU A 322 -9.76 -6.91 -30.95
C GLU A 322 -9.58 -8.36 -31.44
N LEU A 323 -9.60 -9.33 -30.51
CA LEU A 323 -9.52 -10.76 -30.85
C LEU A 323 -10.67 -11.20 -31.77
N ALA A 324 -11.90 -10.79 -31.45
CA ALA A 324 -13.07 -11.07 -32.28
C ALA A 324 -12.91 -10.48 -33.70
N GLY A 325 -12.39 -9.25 -33.80
CA GLY A 325 -12.06 -8.59 -35.07
C GLY A 325 -11.02 -9.35 -35.89
N LEU A 326 -9.91 -9.77 -35.27
CA LEU A 326 -8.86 -10.57 -35.92
C LEU A 326 -9.39 -11.90 -36.47
N LEU A 327 -10.27 -12.55 -35.71
CA LEU A 327 -10.88 -13.82 -36.05
C LEU A 327 -12.09 -13.71 -36.99
N LYS A 328 -12.51 -12.47 -37.30
CA LYS A 328 -13.72 -12.13 -38.06
C LYS A 328 -14.96 -12.83 -37.51
N THR A 329 -15.11 -12.80 -36.19
CA THR A 329 -16.21 -13.42 -35.44
C THR A 329 -16.78 -12.45 -34.42
N SER A 330 -17.79 -12.87 -33.66
CA SER A 330 -18.29 -12.09 -32.51
C SER A 330 -17.57 -12.50 -31.23
N PRO A 331 -17.49 -11.64 -30.19
CA PRO A 331 -16.90 -12.00 -28.90
C PRO A 331 -17.44 -13.32 -28.32
N ALA A 332 -18.73 -13.59 -28.48
CA ALA A 332 -19.36 -14.83 -28.02
C ALA A 332 -18.85 -16.11 -28.74
N GLU A 333 -18.40 -15.98 -29.98
CA GLU A 333 -17.95 -17.10 -30.81
C GLU A 333 -16.40 -17.18 -30.91
N VAL A 334 -15.66 -16.34 -30.17
CA VAL A 334 -14.19 -16.30 -30.20
C VAL A 334 -13.60 -17.66 -29.86
N THR A 335 -14.02 -18.29 -28.76
CA THR A 335 -13.49 -19.58 -28.31
C THR A 335 -13.68 -20.66 -29.38
N ARG A 336 -14.89 -20.80 -29.91
CA ARG A 336 -15.21 -21.76 -30.97
C ARG A 336 -14.37 -21.53 -32.22
N ARG A 337 -14.14 -20.27 -32.59
CA ARG A 337 -13.33 -19.91 -33.76
C ARG A 337 -11.85 -20.24 -33.56
N VAL A 338 -11.32 -20.08 -32.35
CA VAL A 338 -9.96 -20.49 -31.98
C VAL A 338 -9.82 -22.01 -32.03
N GLU A 339 -10.77 -22.76 -31.45
CA GLU A 339 -10.76 -24.23 -31.50
C GLU A 339 -10.71 -24.75 -32.94
N ALA A 340 -11.49 -24.15 -33.84
CA ALA A 340 -11.50 -24.51 -35.26
C ALA A 340 -10.14 -24.26 -35.97
N LEU A 341 -9.34 -23.30 -35.51
CA LEU A 341 -8.01 -22.98 -36.06
C LEU A 341 -6.89 -23.84 -35.45
N VAL A 342 -6.99 -24.19 -34.17
CA VAL A 342 -6.00 -25.02 -33.48
C VAL A 342 -6.12 -26.49 -33.91
N HIS A 343 -7.31 -26.93 -34.29
CA HIS A 343 -7.58 -28.28 -34.78
C HIS A 343 -7.54 -28.42 -36.31
N SER A 344 -7.18 -27.36 -37.05
CA SER A 344 -6.96 -27.38 -38.51
C SER A 344 -5.48 -27.45 -38.84
#